data_AF-A0A2N5YVW9-F1
#
_entry.id   AF-A0A2N5YVW9-F1
#
_cell.length_a   1.000
_cell.length_b   1.000
_cell.length_c   1.000
_cell.angle_alpha   90.00
_cell.angle_beta   90.00
_cell.angle_gamma   90.00
#
_symmetry.space_group_name_H-M   'P 1'
#
loop_
_entity.id
_entity.type
_entity.pdbx_description
1 polymer ?
#
loop_
_entity_poly.entity_id
_entity_poly.type
_entity_poly.pdbx_seq_one_letter_code
_entity_poly.pdbx_strand_id
1 'polypeptide(L)'
;MRKAIELVLFIVFIISVISCNNVKENPDNKQSEKKNENLKEQTVEEDANFNEEQILELGKLQIGEEYNDLIVADYEYDPYNSFGFTLKGEFVISGQLMIDEMWGELSVLFDDENNPHKNLILDNDGFQKQLVSFCFFTNLDVLMNLLTEGQRALLDSGESVSVKMKVKNFSIGGKVDGYAECYIEFVEFVD
;
A
#
# COMPACT_ATOMS: atom_id res chain seq x y z
N MET A 1 16.17 14.71 44.53
CA MET A 1 16.05 13.63 43.53
C MET A 1 15.65 14.14 42.14
N ARG A 2 14.63 14.99 41.96
CA ARG A 2 14.25 15.55 40.64
C ARG A 2 15.40 16.18 39.83
N LYS A 3 16.24 17.01 40.46
CA LYS A 3 17.36 17.71 39.78
C LYS A 3 18.49 16.79 39.30
N ALA A 4 18.61 15.58 39.84
CA ALA A 4 19.64 14.62 39.39
C ALA A 4 19.21 13.89 38.11
N ILE A 5 17.91 13.68 37.92
CA ILE A 5 17.34 13.01 36.74
C ILE A 5 17.40 13.94 35.51
N GLU A 6 17.16 15.24 35.70
CA GLU A 6 17.26 16.25 34.62
C GLU A 6 18.70 16.38 34.10
N LEU A 7 19.71 16.26 34.96
CA LEU A 7 21.12 16.31 34.57
C LEU A 7 21.54 15.07 33.77
N VAL A 8 21.03 13.89 34.11
CA VAL A 8 21.33 12.64 33.38
C VAL A 8 20.72 12.68 31.98
N LEU A 9 19.48 13.16 31.85
CA LEU A 9 18.83 13.27 30.54
C LEU A 9 19.53 14.28 29.62
N PHE A 10 20.06 15.39 30.17
CA PHE A 10 20.81 16.37 29.39
C PHE A 10 22.16 15.82 28.89
N ILE A 11 22.84 14.98 29.68
CA ILE A 11 24.11 14.35 29.28
C ILE A 11 23.89 13.30 28.18
N VAL A 12 22.82 12.50 28.26
CA VAL A 12 22.48 11.52 27.21
C VAL A 12 22.18 12.22 25.88
N PHE A 13 21.48 13.37 25.92
CA PHE A 13 21.16 14.14 24.72
C PHE A 13 22.41 14.72 24.03
N ILE A 14 23.44 15.15 24.78
CA ILE A 14 24.68 15.67 24.21
C ILE A 14 25.49 14.56 23.53
N ILE A 15 25.51 13.34 24.09
CA ILE A 15 26.25 12.20 23.51
C ILE A 15 25.62 11.75 22.18
N SER A 16 24.29 11.82 22.04
CA SER A 16 23.61 11.49 20.78
C SER A 16 23.91 12.46 19.64
N VAL A 17 24.19 13.74 19.92
CA VAL A 17 24.47 14.74 18.86
C VAL A 17 25.91 14.61 18.32
N ILE A 18 26.84 14.05 19.08
CA ILE A 18 28.25 13.92 18.67
C ILE A 18 28.51 12.65 17.83
N SER A 19 27.61 11.66 17.83
CA SER A 19 27.78 10.42 17.04
C SER A 19 27.40 10.53 15.55
N CYS A 20 26.91 11.68 15.06
CA CYS A 20 26.53 11.83 13.65
C CYS A 20 27.57 12.52 12.74
N ASN A 21 28.73 12.94 13.27
CA ASN A 21 29.73 13.69 12.48
C ASN A 21 31.08 12.97 12.32
N ASN A 22 31.07 11.74 11.81
CA ASN A 22 32.28 11.10 11.29
C ASN A 22 31.99 10.26 10.04
N VAL A 23 31.67 10.92 8.94
CA VAL A 23 31.89 10.37 7.59
C VAL A 23 33.26 10.85 7.13
N LYS A 24 34.22 9.93 7.07
CA LYS A 24 35.52 10.15 6.43
C LYS A 24 35.35 9.96 4.93
N GLU A 25 35.52 11.04 4.17
CA GLU A 25 35.79 10.97 2.73
C GLU A 25 37.20 10.41 2.51
N ASN A 26 37.34 9.50 1.54
CA ASN A 26 38.62 9.08 0.98
C ASN A 26 38.61 9.41 -0.52
N PRO A 27 39.61 10.14 -1.05
CA PRO A 27 39.70 10.47 -2.47
C PRO A 27 40.47 9.40 -3.25
N ASP A 28 40.38 9.51 -4.58
CA ASP A 28 41.15 8.80 -5.61
C ASP A 28 40.65 7.40 -6.04
N ASN A 29 40.02 7.35 -7.22
CA ASN A 29 40.72 6.86 -8.41
C ASN A 29 39.97 7.22 -9.72
N LYS A 30 40.56 8.12 -10.51
CA LYS A 30 40.23 8.34 -11.93
C LYS A 30 41.11 7.41 -12.77
N GLN A 31 40.50 6.55 -13.59
CA GLN A 31 40.85 6.30 -15.01
C GLN A 31 40.37 4.92 -15.46
N SER A 32 39.45 4.88 -16.42
CA SER A 32 39.72 4.34 -17.76
C SER A 32 38.42 4.32 -18.57
N GLU A 33 38.26 5.35 -19.40
CA GLU A 33 37.31 5.33 -20.51
C GLU A 33 37.77 4.36 -21.62
N LYS A 34 36.78 3.99 -22.44
CA LYS A 34 36.81 3.36 -23.76
C LYS A 34 36.84 1.84 -23.76
N LYS A 35 35.69 1.25 -24.09
CA LYS A 35 35.37 0.78 -25.47
C LYS A 35 34.21 -0.22 -25.43
N ASN A 36 33.01 0.22 -25.84
CA ASN A 36 32.12 -0.54 -26.72
C ASN A 36 30.86 0.27 -27.02
N GLU A 37 30.98 1.13 -28.03
CA GLU A 37 29.85 1.55 -28.86
C GLU A 37 29.41 0.35 -29.71
N ASN A 38 28.39 -0.38 -29.28
CA ASN A 38 27.39 -1.06 -30.12
C ASN A 38 26.55 -1.98 -29.24
N LEU A 39 25.54 -1.40 -28.58
CA LEU A 39 24.27 -2.07 -28.31
C LEU A 39 23.24 -0.95 -28.12
N LYS A 40 23.00 -0.22 -29.21
CA LYS A 40 21.87 0.72 -29.30
C LYS A 40 20.60 -0.10 -29.52
N GLU A 41 19.56 0.35 -28.84
CA GLU A 41 18.15 0.21 -29.23
C GLU A 41 17.54 -1.16 -29.01
N GLN A 42 17.41 -1.51 -27.73
CA GLN A 42 16.21 -2.16 -27.21
C GLN A 42 16.03 -1.72 -25.74
N THR A 43 15.93 -0.40 -25.55
CA THR A 43 15.33 0.12 -24.33
C THR A 43 13.84 -0.12 -24.48
N VAL A 44 13.37 -1.10 -23.73
CA VAL A 44 11.96 -1.44 -23.57
C VAL A 44 11.21 -0.16 -23.18
N GLU A 45 10.38 0.35 -24.08
CA GLU A 45 9.30 1.28 -23.74
C GLU A 45 8.24 0.48 -22.95
N GLU A 46 8.52 0.15 -21.70
CA GLU A 46 7.53 -0.32 -20.71
C GLU A 46 7.80 0.40 -19.38
N ASP A 47 7.80 1.73 -19.40
CA ASP A 47 7.67 2.57 -18.19
C ASP A 47 6.67 3.71 -18.44
N ALA A 48 5.76 3.52 -19.41
CA ALA A 48 4.70 4.46 -19.68
C ALA A 48 3.48 4.12 -18.81
N ASN A 49 3.20 5.00 -17.85
CA ASN A 49 1.89 5.30 -17.27
C ASN A 49 1.46 4.78 -15.89
N PHE A 50 2.36 4.30 -15.03
CA PHE A 50 2.00 4.02 -13.63
C PHE A 50 1.85 5.26 -12.73
N ASN A 51 2.06 6.49 -13.25
CA ASN A 51 2.11 7.72 -12.44
C ASN A 51 1.01 8.75 -12.77
N GLU A 52 0.10 8.48 -13.71
CA GLU A 52 -1.04 9.39 -13.94
C GLU A 52 -2.19 9.05 -12.99
N GLU A 53 -2.74 10.08 -12.34
CA GLU A 53 -3.96 9.95 -11.53
C GLU A 53 -5.12 9.47 -12.42
N GLN A 54 -5.80 8.42 -11.98
CA GLN A 54 -6.97 7.87 -12.64
C GLN A 54 -8.20 8.15 -11.78
N ILE A 55 -9.14 8.92 -12.32
CA ILE A 55 -10.33 9.34 -11.59
C ILE A 55 -11.48 8.39 -11.92
N LEU A 56 -12.00 7.73 -10.89
CA LEU A 56 -13.24 6.95 -10.88
C LEU A 56 -14.39 7.87 -10.50
N GLU A 57 -15.01 8.49 -11.49
CA GLU A 57 -16.19 9.32 -11.27
C GLU A 57 -17.40 8.42 -10.99
N LEU A 58 -17.88 8.40 -9.75
CA LEU A 58 -18.95 7.51 -9.31
C LEU A 58 -20.18 7.59 -10.22
N GLY A 59 -20.65 8.79 -10.56
CA GLY A 59 -21.83 8.98 -11.41
C GLY A 59 -21.67 8.56 -12.89
N LYS A 60 -20.46 8.16 -13.31
CA LYS A 60 -20.16 7.77 -14.69
C LYS A 60 -19.66 6.34 -14.85
N LEU A 61 -19.42 5.63 -13.76
CA LEU A 61 -18.95 4.25 -13.76
C LEU A 61 -19.85 3.33 -14.60
N GLN A 62 -19.24 2.49 -15.43
CA GLN A 62 -19.94 1.49 -16.23
C GLN A 62 -19.38 0.10 -16.00
N ILE A 63 -20.27 -0.90 -15.89
CA ILE A 63 -19.86 -2.31 -15.87
C ILE A 63 -19.12 -2.63 -17.17
N GLY A 64 -17.95 -3.27 -17.04
CA GLY A 64 -17.05 -3.61 -18.13
C GLY A 64 -16.01 -2.54 -18.45
N GLU A 65 -16.05 -1.38 -17.80
CA GLU A 65 -15.03 -0.35 -17.94
C GLU A 65 -13.70 -0.79 -17.33
N GLU A 66 -12.59 -0.48 -17.99
CA GLU A 66 -11.24 -0.87 -17.61
C GLU A 66 -10.50 0.27 -16.91
N TYR A 67 -9.87 -0.05 -15.78
CA TYR A 67 -9.03 0.84 -14.98
C TYR A 67 -7.73 0.11 -14.65
N ASN A 68 -6.65 0.47 -15.35
CA ASN A 68 -5.42 -0.34 -15.42
C ASN A 68 -5.71 -1.78 -15.88
N ASP A 69 -5.35 -2.76 -15.05
CA ASP A 69 -5.56 -4.19 -15.22
C ASP A 69 -6.84 -4.70 -14.52
N LEU A 70 -7.71 -3.81 -14.06
CA LEU A 70 -8.97 -4.13 -13.41
C LEU A 70 -10.20 -3.75 -14.26
N ILE A 71 -11.28 -4.50 -14.10
CA ILE A 71 -12.54 -4.32 -14.82
C ILE A 71 -13.67 -4.07 -13.83
N VAL A 72 -14.49 -3.04 -14.02
CA VAL A 72 -15.70 -2.83 -13.23
C VAL A 72 -16.66 -4.00 -13.44
N ALA A 73 -16.85 -4.83 -12.42
CA ALA A 73 -17.67 -6.03 -12.48
C ALA A 73 -19.08 -5.81 -11.92
N ASP A 74 -19.19 -4.94 -10.92
CA ASP A 74 -20.44 -4.56 -10.28
C ASP A 74 -20.36 -3.12 -9.79
N TYR A 75 -21.51 -2.45 -9.71
CA TYR A 75 -21.63 -1.07 -9.29
C TYR A 75 -23.05 -0.73 -8.81
N GLU A 76 -23.11 -0.09 -7.65
CA GLU A 76 -24.31 0.49 -7.06
C GLU A 76 -24.00 1.91 -6.59
N TYR A 77 -24.89 2.86 -6.87
CA TYR A 77 -24.72 4.24 -6.45
C TYR A 77 -26.04 4.94 -6.24
N ASP A 78 -26.18 5.47 -5.03
CA ASP A 78 -27.18 6.45 -4.64
C ASP A 78 -26.41 7.72 -4.23
N PRO A 79 -26.45 8.80 -5.04
CA PRO A 79 -25.67 10.02 -4.81
C PRO A 79 -25.94 10.67 -3.45
N TYR A 80 -27.05 10.34 -2.78
CA TYR A 80 -27.44 10.93 -1.51
C TYR A 80 -27.23 10.00 -0.32
N ASN A 81 -26.75 8.76 -0.53
CA ASN A 81 -26.73 7.76 0.52
C ASN A 81 -25.46 6.89 0.47
N SER A 82 -25.28 6.12 -0.60
CA SER A 82 -24.31 5.03 -0.62
C SER A 82 -23.70 4.80 -1.99
N PHE A 83 -22.52 4.19 -2.00
CA PHE A 83 -21.88 3.71 -3.20
C PHE A 83 -21.27 2.34 -2.94
N GLY A 84 -21.08 1.58 -4.01
CA GLY A 84 -20.43 0.28 -4.00
C GLY A 84 -19.95 -0.05 -5.41
N PHE A 85 -18.75 -0.59 -5.54
CA PHE A 85 -18.29 -1.16 -6.79
C PHE A 85 -17.26 -2.26 -6.54
N THR A 86 -17.17 -3.17 -7.49
CA THR A 86 -16.16 -4.22 -7.52
C THR A 86 -15.35 -4.09 -8.80
N LEU A 87 -14.04 -4.01 -8.65
CA LEU A 87 -13.05 -4.11 -9.69
C LEU A 87 -12.52 -5.55 -9.72
N LYS A 88 -12.80 -6.27 -10.80
CA LYS A 88 -12.33 -7.63 -11.06
C LYS A 88 -11.00 -7.61 -11.79
N GLY A 89 -10.04 -8.32 -11.23
CA GLY A 89 -8.69 -8.47 -11.75
C GLY A 89 -7.82 -9.12 -10.67
N GLU A 90 -6.57 -9.40 -10.98
CA GLU A 90 -5.59 -9.92 -10.03
C GLU A 90 -4.36 -9.03 -10.05
N PHE A 91 -3.86 -8.66 -8.89
CA PHE A 91 -2.70 -7.78 -8.77
C PHE A 91 -1.87 -8.17 -7.54
N VAL A 92 -0.60 -7.76 -7.54
CA VAL A 92 0.32 -7.99 -6.42
C VAL A 92 0.34 -6.75 -5.55
N ILE A 93 0.21 -6.97 -4.24
CA ILE A 93 0.37 -5.93 -3.22
C ILE A 93 1.52 -6.29 -2.29
N SER A 94 2.16 -5.26 -1.76
CA SER A 94 3.01 -5.34 -0.57
C SER A 94 2.36 -4.53 0.54
N GLY A 95 2.55 -4.97 1.78
CA GLY A 95 1.94 -4.28 2.91
C GLY A 95 2.20 -4.94 4.26
N GLN A 96 1.39 -4.57 5.22
CA GLN A 96 1.41 -5.10 6.58
C GLN A 96 0.05 -5.68 6.94
N LEU A 97 0.02 -6.98 7.25
CA LEU A 97 -1.12 -7.58 7.93
C LEU A 97 -1.18 -7.09 9.37
N MET A 98 -2.36 -6.71 9.82
CA MET A 98 -2.62 -6.32 11.21
C MET A 98 -4.05 -6.61 11.60
N ILE A 99 -4.30 -6.83 12.89
CA ILE A 99 -5.66 -6.87 13.43
C ILE A 99 -6.09 -5.43 13.68
N ASP A 100 -7.14 -4.99 12.98
CA ASP A 100 -7.71 -3.67 13.18
C ASP A 100 -8.24 -3.55 14.62
N GLU A 101 -7.77 -2.55 15.38
CA GLU A 101 -8.14 -2.39 16.79
C GLU A 101 -9.62 -2.06 17.01
N MET A 102 -10.27 -1.44 16.03
CA MET A 102 -11.67 -1.02 16.11
C MET A 102 -12.61 -2.18 15.82
N TRP A 103 -12.30 -2.99 14.80
CA TRP A 103 -13.17 -4.04 14.30
C TRP A 103 -12.75 -5.44 14.75
N GLY A 104 -11.52 -5.62 15.20
CA GLY A 104 -10.95 -6.93 15.54
C GLY A 104 -10.76 -7.83 14.31
N GLU A 105 -10.76 -7.24 13.12
CA GLU A 105 -10.65 -7.96 11.86
C GLU A 105 -9.24 -7.86 11.28
N LEU A 106 -8.76 -8.94 10.66
CA LEU A 106 -7.50 -8.91 9.94
C LEU A 106 -7.65 -8.04 8.69
N SER A 107 -6.80 -7.04 8.58
CA SER A 107 -6.68 -6.18 7.42
C SER A 107 -5.25 -6.19 6.90
N VAL A 108 -5.07 -5.68 5.68
CA VAL A 108 -3.76 -5.33 5.14
C VAL A 108 -3.71 -3.83 4.94
N LEU A 109 -2.67 -3.18 5.47
CA LEU A 109 -2.28 -1.83 5.11
C LEU A 109 -1.28 -1.91 3.96
N PHE A 110 -1.63 -1.31 2.81
CA PHE A 110 -0.78 -1.30 1.64
C PHE A 110 0.46 -0.42 1.84
N ASP A 111 1.57 -0.83 1.23
CA ASP A 111 2.75 -0.01 1.06
C ASP A 111 2.54 0.97 -0.11
N ASP A 112 2.57 2.28 0.16
CA ASP A 112 2.35 3.33 -0.85
C ASP A 112 3.33 3.25 -2.02
N GLU A 113 4.55 2.75 -1.81
CA GLU A 113 5.53 2.62 -2.89
C GLU A 113 5.14 1.51 -3.87
N ASN A 114 4.44 0.48 -3.38
CA ASN A 114 4.18 -0.78 -4.07
C ASN A 114 2.67 -1.08 -4.26
N ASN A 115 1.80 -0.10 -4.04
CA ASN A 115 0.38 -0.22 -4.33
C ASN A 115 0.13 0.12 -5.82
N PRO A 116 -0.20 -0.86 -6.68
CA PRO A 116 -0.42 -0.64 -8.11
C PRO A 116 -1.60 0.30 -8.41
N HIS A 117 -2.44 0.55 -7.41
CA HIS A 117 -3.68 1.32 -7.53
C HIS A 117 -3.67 2.59 -6.67
N LYS A 118 -2.49 3.01 -6.17
CA LYS A 118 -2.36 4.23 -5.36
C LYS A 118 -2.84 5.50 -6.06
N ASN A 119 -2.80 5.52 -7.39
CA ASN A 119 -3.18 6.67 -8.21
C ASN A 119 -4.66 6.63 -8.63
N LEU A 120 -5.42 5.60 -8.24
CA LEU A 120 -6.85 5.59 -8.46
C LEU A 120 -7.55 6.45 -7.39
N ILE A 121 -8.31 7.44 -7.85
CA ILE A 121 -9.02 8.42 -7.02
C ILE A 121 -10.51 8.26 -7.27
N LEU A 122 -11.26 8.03 -6.21
CA LEU A 122 -12.72 8.09 -6.25
C LEU A 122 -13.16 9.55 -6.29
N ASP A 123 -13.97 9.94 -7.28
CA ASP A 123 -14.58 11.25 -7.34
C ASP A 123 -16.10 11.16 -7.24
N ASN A 124 -16.66 11.95 -6.34
CA ASN A 124 -18.08 12.08 -6.11
C ASN A 124 -18.46 13.56 -6.18
N ASP A 125 -18.84 14.04 -7.37
CA ASP A 125 -19.22 15.43 -7.64
C ASP A 125 -18.19 16.46 -7.13
N GLY A 126 -16.90 16.17 -7.31
CA GLY A 126 -15.77 17.01 -6.91
C GLY A 126 -15.25 16.73 -5.50
N PHE A 127 -15.85 15.80 -4.76
CA PHE A 127 -15.25 15.24 -3.55
C PHE A 127 -14.37 14.06 -3.92
N GLN A 128 -13.06 14.30 -3.90
CA GLN A 128 -12.06 13.30 -4.25
C GLN A 128 -11.51 12.59 -3.02
N LYS A 129 -11.45 11.26 -3.08
CA LYS A 129 -10.86 10.40 -2.05
C LYS A 129 -9.97 9.38 -2.72
N GLN A 130 -8.71 9.30 -2.29
CA GLN A 130 -7.83 8.23 -2.72
C GLN A 130 -8.43 6.88 -2.32
N LEU A 131 -8.33 5.90 -3.21
CA LEU A 131 -8.72 4.54 -2.89
C LEU A 131 -7.98 4.05 -1.64
N VAL A 132 -8.74 3.45 -0.73
CA VAL A 132 -8.37 3.25 0.68
C VAL A 132 -7.02 2.50 0.76
N SER A 133 -6.13 2.96 1.65
CA SER A 133 -4.81 2.36 1.85
C SER A 133 -4.83 1.04 2.64
N PHE A 134 -6.01 0.60 3.07
CA PHE A 134 -6.18 -0.66 3.79
C PHE A 134 -7.42 -1.40 3.27
N CYS A 135 -7.38 -2.74 3.31
CA CYS A 135 -8.51 -3.59 2.93
C CYS A 135 -8.64 -4.81 3.84
N PHE A 136 -9.87 -5.30 3.99
CA PHE A 136 -10.20 -6.55 4.67
C PHE A 136 -10.25 -7.71 3.68
N PHE A 137 -10.26 -8.95 4.19
CA PHE A 137 -10.24 -10.16 3.38
C PHE A 137 -11.60 -10.85 3.35
N THR A 138 -12.13 -11.08 2.15
CA THR A 138 -13.38 -11.84 1.94
C THR A 138 -13.24 -13.34 2.22
N ASN A 139 -12.02 -13.86 2.13
CA ASN A 139 -11.68 -15.27 2.34
C ASN A 139 -10.63 -15.44 3.46
N LEU A 140 -10.84 -14.74 4.57
CA LEU A 140 -9.93 -14.69 5.73
C LEU A 140 -9.43 -16.07 6.19
N ASP A 141 -10.31 -17.07 6.23
CA ASP A 141 -9.95 -18.43 6.66
C ASP A 141 -8.82 -19.04 5.83
N VAL A 142 -8.77 -18.76 4.52
CA VAL A 142 -7.72 -19.25 3.62
C VAL A 142 -6.39 -18.62 3.99
N LEU A 143 -6.36 -17.29 4.15
CA LEU A 143 -5.17 -16.54 4.54
C LEU A 143 -4.63 -17.01 5.91
N MET A 144 -5.50 -17.11 6.91
CA MET A 144 -5.13 -17.49 8.27
C MET A 144 -4.51 -18.89 8.37
N ASN A 145 -4.96 -19.82 7.53
CA ASN A 145 -4.42 -21.18 7.47
C ASN A 145 -3.02 -21.24 6.84
N LEU A 146 -2.63 -20.24 6.07
CA LEU A 146 -1.32 -20.19 5.40
C LEU A 146 -0.26 -19.42 6.18
N LEU A 147 -0.67 -18.63 7.18
CA LEU A 147 0.28 -17.99 8.09
C LEU A 147 1.05 -19.03 8.90
N THR A 148 2.31 -18.74 9.21
CA THR A 148 3.10 -19.53 10.15
C THR A 148 2.63 -19.28 11.59
N GLU A 149 2.97 -20.18 12.50
CA GLU A 149 2.69 -20.00 13.93
C GLU A 149 3.32 -18.72 14.49
N GLY A 150 4.55 -18.40 14.06
CA GLY A 150 5.22 -17.16 14.44
C GLY A 150 4.49 -15.91 13.95
N GLN A 151 4.02 -15.90 12.71
CA GLN A 151 3.26 -14.76 12.17
C GLN A 151 1.92 -14.59 12.89
N ARG A 152 1.20 -15.68 13.18
CA ARG A 152 -0.04 -15.59 13.97
C ARG A 152 0.22 -15.04 15.37
N ALA A 153 1.28 -15.49 16.04
CA ALA A 153 1.64 -14.98 17.36
C ALA A 153 1.94 -13.48 17.36
N LEU A 154 2.56 -12.95 16.29
CA LEU A 154 2.77 -11.51 16.12
C LEU A 154 1.43 -10.79 16.01
N LEU A 155 0.52 -11.24 15.13
CA LEU A 155 -0.80 -10.64 14.97
C LEU A 155 -1.62 -10.67 16.27
N ASP A 156 -1.61 -11.80 16.99
CA ASP A 156 -2.31 -11.96 18.27
C ASP A 156 -1.77 -11.03 19.37
N SER A 157 -0.50 -10.61 19.26
CA SER A 157 0.12 -9.64 20.16
C SER A 157 -0.13 -8.18 19.77
N GLY A 158 -0.83 -7.94 18.64
CA GLY A 158 -1.06 -6.61 18.07
C GLY A 158 0.10 -6.09 17.20
N GLU A 159 1.10 -6.92 16.92
CA GLU A 159 2.16 -6.57 15.96
C GLU A 159 1.71 -6.84 14.52
N SER A 160 2.38 -6.19 13.56
CA SER A 160 2.10 -6.38 12.14
C SER A 160 3.03 -7.39 11.49
N VAL A 161 2.55 -8.02 10.42
CA VAL A 161 3.33 -8.98 9.62
C VAL A 161 3.51 -8.41 8.22
N SER A 162 4.76 -8.13 7.83
CA SER A 162 5.07 -7.74 6.46
C SER A 162 4.78 -8.88 5.50
N VAL A 163 4.12 -8.54 4.40
CA VAL A 163 3.66 -9.49 3.40
C VAL A 163 3.79 -8.90 2.01
N LYS A 164 3.99 -9.80 1.06
CA LYS A 164 3.77 -9.56 -0.36
C LYS A 164 2.86 -10.69 -0.84
N MET A 165 1.78 -10.34 -1.52
CA MET A 165 0.74 -11.30 -1.87
C MET A 165 0.08 -10.92 -3.18
N LYS A 166 -0.43 -11.94 -3.86
CA LYS A 166 -1.35 -11.79 -4.97
C LYS A 166 -2.77 -11.79 -4.42
N VAL A 167 -3.56 -10.83 -4.86
CA VAL A 167 -4.96 -10.66 -4.46
C VAL A 167 -5.82 -10.48 -5.70
N LYS A 168 -7.13 -10.64 -5.54
CA LYS A 168 -8.09 -10.41 -6.61
C LYS A 168 -9.38 -9.80 -6.09
N ASN A 169 -10.23 -9.34 -6.99
CA ASN A 169 -11.55 -8.79 -6.70
C ASN A 169 -11.51 -7.68 -5.64
N PHE A 170 -11.13 -6.49 -6.08
CA PHE A 170 -11.06 -5.32 -5.22
C PHE A 170 -12.43 -4.64 -5.14
N SER A 171 -13.04 -4.61 -3.95
CA SER A 171 -14.37 -4.04 -3.75
C SER A 171 -14.33 -2.88 -2.77
N ILE A 172 -15.00 -1.78 -3.09
CA ILE A 172 -15.22 -0.69 -2.16
C ILE A 172 -16.70 -0.38 -2.08
N GLY A 173 -17.18 -0.13 -0.87
CA GLY A 173 -18.51 0.41 -0.66
C GLY A 173 -18.62 1.17 0.65
N GLY A 174 -19.64 2.00 0.76
CA GLY A 174 -19.86 2.81 1.94
C GLY A 174 -20.89 3.91 1.76
N LYS A 175 -20.88 4.86 2.69
CA LYS A 175 -21.71 6.07 2.61
C LYS A 175 -20.97 7.17 1.88
N VAL A 176 -21.71 7.91 1.05
CA VAL A 176 -21.18 9.06 0.28
C VAL A 176 -20.55 10.13 1.20
N ASP A 177 -21.15 10.38 2.37
CA ASP A 177 -20.73 11.40 3.33
C ASP A 177 -19.93 10.84 4.51
N GLY A 178 -19.49 9.58 4.42
CA GLY A 178 -19.05 8.84 5.60
C GLY A 178 -17.95 7.83 5.33
N TYR A 179 -18.08 6.71 6.03
CA TYR A 179 -17.12 5.63 6.01
C TYR A 179 -17.26 4.80 4.74
N ALA A 180 -16.11 4.29 4.28
CA ALA A 180 -16.04 3.34 3.18
C ALA A 180 -15.11 2.20 3.59
N GLU A 181 -15.51 1.00 3.24
CA GLU A 181 -14.77 -0.24 3.46
C GLU A 181 -14.17 -0.70 2.15
N CYS A 182 -13.00 -1.32 2.25
CA CYS A 182 -12.35 -1.98 1.14
C CYS A 182 -12.21 -3.47 1.45
N TYR A 183 -12.51 -4.30 0.46
CA TYR A 183 -12.39 -5.74 0.52
C TYR A 183 -11.60 -6.27 -0.65
N ILE A 184 -10.79 -7.29 -0.39
CA ILE A 184 -10.03 -8.04 -1.39
C ILE A 184 -10.17 -9.55 -1.11
N GLU A 185 -9.88 -10.37 -2.11
CA GLU A 185 -9.76 -11.82 -1.97
C GLU A 185 -8.28 -12.21 -2.05
N PHE A 186 -7.78 -12.87 -1.02
CA PHE A 186 -6.42 -13.42 -0.99
C PHE A 186 -6.29 -14.56 -2.00
N VAL A 187 -5.18 -14.61 -2.76
CA VAL A 187 -4.87 -15.70 -3.68
C VAL A 187 -3.69 -16.51 -3.17
N GLU A 188 -2.52 -15.90 -3.04
CA GLU A 188 -1.28 -16.55 -2.59
C GLU A 188 -0.25 -15.54 -2.06
N PHE A 189 0.69 -16.01 -1.23
CA PHE A 189 1.89 -15.24 -0.90
C PHE A 189 2.86 -15.25 -2.08
N VAL A 190 3.60 -14.16 -2.25
CA VAL A 190 4.57 -13.98 -3.32
C VAL A 190 5.94 -13.75 -2.70
N ASP A 191 6.96 -14.42 -3.25
CA ASP A 191 8.36 -14.27 -2.84
C ASP A 191 9.00 -12.92 -3.27
#